data_AF-R7QA35-F1
#
_entry.id   AF-R7QA35-F1
#
_cell.length_a   1.000
_cell.length_b   1.000
_cell.length_c   1.000
_cell.angle_alpha   90.00
_cell.angle_beta   90.00
_cell.angle_gamma   90.00
#
_symmetry.space_group_name_H-M   'P 1'
#
loop_
_entity.id
_entity.type
_entity.pdbx_description
1 polymer ?
#
loop_
_entity_poly.entity_id
_entity_poly.type
_entity_poly.pdbx_seq_one_letter_code
_entity_poly.pdbx_strand_id
1 'polypeptide(L)'
;MQALVAFAERHWRVAVRLYRVCAEESPVSGAVAEVLVRTAPVVAPAGALKGLRAWCEATWGEDGIRVVEALLGKCKNEEDAARLVVLALEKNVVGLEKSVRFGKLLFTVVRDLPGVADNFREQMESICSRSNVFLAKRALTVLRAKASKP
;
A
#
# COMPACT_ATOMS: atom_id res chain seq x y z
N MET A 1 -8.27 -26.85 -6.79
CA MET A 1 -7.70 -25.71 -6.05
C MET A 1 -6.41 -25.17 -6.67
N GLN A 2 -5.41 -26.01 -6.99
CA GLN A 2 -4.15 -25.56 -7.63
C GLN A 2 -4.35 -24.84 -8.98
N ALA A 3 -5.26 -25.30 -9.84
CA ALA A 3 -5.56 -24.63 -11.12
C ALA A 3 -6.12 -23.21 -10.93
N LEU A 4 -6.93 -22.99 -9.88
CA LEU A 4 -7.49 -21.67 -9.54
C LEU A 4 -6.40 -20.71 -9.04
N VAL A 5 -5.46 -21.22 -8.22
CA VAL A 5 -4.30 -20.45 -7.74
C VAL A 5 -3.40 -20.05 -8.91
N ALA A 6 -3.05 -21.00 -9.78
CA ALA A 6 -2.23 -20.74 -10.97
C ALA A 6 -2.91 -19.74 -11.93
N PHE A 7 -4.23 -19.87 -12.12
CA PHE A 7 -5.02 -18.91 -12.89
C PHE A 7 -4.96 -17.51 -12.26
N ALA A 8 -5.21 -17.40 -10.97
CA ALA A 8 -5.19 -16.11 -10.28
C ALA A 8 -3.81 -15.45 -10.32
N GLU A 9 -2.73 -16.20 -10.09
CA GLU A 9 -1.36 -15.70 -10.19
C GLU A 9 -0.98 -15.24 -11.60
N ARG A 10 -1.47 -15.93 -12.64
CA ARG A 10 -1.27 -15.52 -14.03
C ARG A 10 -2.01 -14.22 -14.33
N HIS A 11 -3.28 -14.13 -13.96
CA HIS A 11 -4.10 -12.94 -14.21
C HIS A 11 -3.62 -11.75 -13.38
N TRP A 12 -3.16 -12.00 -12.15
CA TRP A 12 -2.50 -11.01 -11.30
C TRP A 12 -1.29 -10.40 -12.02
N ARG A 13 -0.37 -11.24 -12.52
CA ARG A 13 0.82 -10.77 -13.25
C ARG A 13 0.45 -9.98 -14.50
N VAL A 14 -0.56 -10.41 -15.25
CA VAL A 14 -1.02 -9.68 -16.45
C VAL A 14 -1.63 -8.33 -16.07
N ALA A 15 -2.49 -8.28 -15.04
CA ALA A 15 -3.10 -7.06 -14.57
C ALA A 15 -2.06 -6.06 -14.04
N VAL A 16 -1.05 -6.50 -13.28
CA VAL A 16 0.08 -5.66 -12.85
C VAL A 16 0.86 -5.13 -14.05
N ARG A 17 1.11 -5.95 -15.07
CA ARG A 17 1.86 -5.53 -16.27
C ARG A 17 1.08 -4.51 -17.10
N LEU A 18 -0.20 -4.77 -17.36
CA LEU A 18 -1.09 -3.84 -18.07
C LEU A 18 -1.17 -2.52 -17.33
N TYR A 19 -1.27 -2.57 -16.00
CA TYR A 19 -1.26 -1.38 -15.18
C TYR A 19 0.03 -0.58 -15.32
N ARG A 20 1.20 -1.21 -15.21
CA ARG A 20 2.48 -0.47 -15.29
C ARG A 20 2.60 0.29 -16.61
N VAL A 21 2.18 -0.33 -17.71
CA VAL A 21 2.15 0.28 -19.04
C VAL A 21 1.14 1.43 -19.11
N CYS A 22 -0.07 1.26 -18.56
CA CYS A 22 -1.09 2.29 -18.60
C CYS A 22 -0.86 3.44 -17.60
N ALA A 23 -0.26 3.18 -16.44
CA ALA A 23 -0.05 4.15 -15.36
C ALA A 23 1.06 5.16 -15.67
N GLU A 24 1.96 4.84 -16.62
CA GLU A 24 2.94 5.79 -17.16
C GLU A 24 2.26 6.86 -18.04
N GLU A 25 1.09 6.58 -18.62
CA GLU A 25 0.41 7.46 -19.59
C GLU A 25 -0.97 7.97 -19.12
N SER A 26 -1.61 7.35 -18.12
CA SER A 26 -2.96 7.70 -17.64
C SER A 26 -3.25 7.17 -16.22
N PRO A 27 -4.07 7.85 -15.40
CA PRO A 27 -4.55 7.27 -14.17
C PRO A 27 -5.32 5.96 -14.44
N VAL A 28 -5.02 4.97 -13.61
CA VAL A 28 -5.60 3.63 -13.52
C VAL A 28 -7.06 3.53 -13.98
N SER A 29 -7.34 2.59 -14.88
CA SER A 29 -8.73 2.12 -15.06
C SER A 29 -9.16 1.34 -13.81
N GLY A 30 -10.19 1.82 -13.10
CA GLY A 30 -10.72 1.16 -11.91
C GLY A 30 -11.10 -0.32 -12.11
N ALA A 31 -11.32 -0.77 -13.35
CA ALA A 31 -11.51 -2.18 -13.69
C ALA A 31 -10.27 -3.04 -13.41
N VAL A 32 -9.05 -2.53 -13.70
CA VAL A 32 -7.80 -3.24 -13.42
C VAL A 32 -7.57 -3.34 -11.91
N ALA A 33 -7.82 -2.26 -11.18
CA ALA A 33 -7.74 -2.25 -9.73
C ALA A 33 -8.75 -3.21 -9.09
N GLU A 34 -9.98 -3.30 -9.61
CA GLU A 34 -10.99 -4.24 -9.13
C GLU A 34 -10.55 -5.69 -9.30
N VAL A 35 -9.99 -6.06 -10.47
CA VAL A 35 -9.45 -7.41 -10.72
C VAL A 35 -8.33 -7.74 -9.74
N LEU A 36 -7.40 -6.81 -9.53
CA LEU A 36 -6.32 -7.00 -8.57
C LEU A 36 -6.87 -7.17 -7.15
N VAL A 37 -7.71 -6.26 -6.66
CA VAL A 37 -8.29 -6.34 -5.31
C VAL A 37 -9.05 -7.67 -5.09
N ARG A 38 -9.81 -8.14 -6.09
CA ARG A 38 -10.56 -9.42 -5.99
C ARG A 38 -9.69 -10.66 -6.05
N THR A 39 -8.52 -10.58 -6.68
CA THR A 39 -7.59 -11.71 -6.79
C THR A 39 -6.57 -11.73 -5.67
N ALA A 40 -6.31 -10.63 -4.97
CA ALA A 40 -5.40 -10.58 -3.82
C ALA A 40 -5.69 -11.64 -2.73
N PRO A 41 -6.96 -11.97 -2.39
CA PRO A 41 -7.28 -13.00 -1.40
C PRO A 41 -6.71 -14.39 -1.67
N VAL A 42 -6.52 -14.74 -2.95
CA VAL A 42 -6.08 -16.07 -3.40
C VAL A 42 -4.59 -16.15 -3.71
N VAL A 43 -3.87 -15.02 -3.64
CA VAL A 43 -2.42 -14.96 -3.86
C VAL A 43 -1.70 -15.29 -2.54
N ALA A 44 -0.68 -16.14 -2.62
CA ALA A 44 0.17 -16.46 -1.47
C ALA A 44 0.94 -15.21 -0.99
N PRO A 45 1.29 -15.09 0.31
CA PRO A 45 1.98 -13.92 0.87
C PRO A 45 3.23 -13.47 0.09
N ALA A 46 4.10 -14.41 -0.30
CA ALA A 46 5.28 -14.12 -1.11
C ALA A 46 4.93 -13.57 -2.51
N GLY A 47 3.83 -14.05 -3.13
CA GLY A 47 3.31 -13.52 -4.38
C GLY A 47 2.73 -12.12 -4.21
N ALA A 48 2.06 -11.86 -3.09
CA ALA A 48 1.53 -10.55 -2.74
C ALA A 48 2.66 -9.54 -2.51
N LEU A 49 3.75 -9.94 -1.84
CA LEU A 49 4.94 -9.10 -1.66
C LEU A 49 5.60 -8.72 -2.99
N LYS A 50 5.72 -9.67 -3.93
CA LYS A 50 6.19 -9.39 -5.30
C LYS A 50 5.29 -8.39 -6.01
N GLY A 51 3.97 -8.55 -5.87
CA GLY A 51 2.99 -7.59 -6.39
C GLY A 51 3.14 -6.21 -5.76
N LEU A 52 3.32 -6.15 -4.45
CA LEU A 52 3.50 -4.92 -3.69
C LEU A 52 4.75 -4.18 -4.14
N ARG A 53 5.88 -4.89 -4.32
CA ARG A 53 7.12 -4.32 -4.83
C ARG A 53 6.91 -3.65 -6.20
N ALA A 54 6.25 -4.34 -7.13
CA ALA A 54 5.94 -3.77 -8.44
C ALA A 54 4.99 -2.56 -8.36
N TRP A 55 4.07 -2.55 -7.39
CA TRP A 55 3.09 -1.46 -7.24
C TRP A 55 3.66 -0.22 -6.57
N CYS A 56 4.58 -0.41 -5.62
CA CYS A 56 5.24 0.66 -4.88
C CYS A 56 6.12 1.55 -5.77
N GLU A 57 6.49 1.08 -6.96
CA GLU A 57 7.23 1.87 -7.96
C GLU A 57 6.33 2.87 -8.71
N ALA A 58 5.02 2.65 -8.76
CA ALA A 58 4.07 3.47 -9.53
C ALA A 58 3.53 4.69 -8.75
N THR A 59 2.95 5.65 -9.49
CA THR A 59 2.14 6.73 -8.90
C THR A 59 0.74 6.23 -8.61
N TRP A 60 0.15 6.63 -7.49
CA TRP A 60 -1.12 6.15 -6.98
C TRP A 60 -2.22 7.19 -7.15
N GLY A 61 -3.33 6.76 -7.75
CA GLY A 61 -4.63 7.37 -7.50
C GLY A 61 -5.38 6.64 -6.38
N GLU A 62 -6.66 6.97 -6.18
CA GLU A 62 -7.55 6.28 -5.23
C GLU A 62 -7.60 4.77 -5.43
N ASP A 63 -7.66 4.32 -6.68
CA ASP A 63 -7.65 2.90 -7.03
C ASP A 63 -6.27 2.26 -6.79
N GLY A 64 -5.19 3.05 -6.88
CA GLY A 64 -3.86 2.61 -6.50
C GLY A 64 -3.75 2.26 -5.02
N ILE A 65 -4.35 3.08 -4.17
CA ILE A 65 -4.40 2.84 -2.73
C ILE A 65 -5.12 1.52 -2.42
N ARG A 66 -6.23 1.23 -3.12
CA ARG A 66 -7.00 -0.02 -2.93
C ARG A 66 -6.18 -1.28 -3.17
N VAL A 67 -5.37 -1.25 -4.22
CA VAL A 67 -4.50 -2.39 -4.56
C VAL A 67 -3.43 -2.59 -3.48
N VAL A 68 -2.82 -1.49 -3.00
CA VAL A 68 -1.85 -1.54 -1.89
C VAL A 68 -2.49 -2.11 -0.63
N GLU A 69 -3.68 -1.65 -0.26
CA GLU A 69 -4.44 -2.14 0.91
C GLU A 69 -4.67 -3.66 0.81
N ALA A 70 -5.13 -4.14 -0.36
CA ALA A 70 -5.40 -5.55 -0.59
C ALA A 70 -4.14 -6.42 -0.50
N LEU A 71 -3.02 -5.93 -1.06
CA LEU A 71 -1.72 -6.60 -1.02
C LEU A 71 -1.13 -6.64 0.39
N LEU A 72 -1.15 -5.51 1.09
CA LEU A 72 -0.67 -5.42 2.47
C LEU A 72 -1.43 -6.35 3.41
N GLY A 73 -2.74 -6.51 3.20
CA GLY A 73 -3.54 -7.46 3.95
C GLY A 73 -2.99 -8.90 3.92
N LYS A 74 -2.21 -9.25 2.89
CA LYS A 74 -1.59 -10.57 2.71
C LYS A 74 -0.12 -10.66 3.08
N CYS A 75 0.65 -9.59 2.87
CA CYS A 75 2.09 -9.60 3.05
C CYS A 75 2.60 -8.68 4.16
N LYS A 76 1.75 -8.11 5.02
CA LYS A 76 2.18 -7.19 6.10
C LYS A 76 3.23 -7.77 7.06
N ASN A 77 3.30 -9.09 7.21
CA ASN A 77 4.27 -9.75 8.09
C ASN A 77 5.54 -10.18 7.35
N GLU A 78 5.59 -10.01 6.03
CA GLU A 78 6.78 -10.33 5.25
C GLU A 78 7.87 -9.29 5.51
N GLU A 79 9.11 -9.76 5.50
CA GLU A 79 10.28 -8.88 5.47
C GLU A 79 10.19 -7.95 4.24
N ASP A 80 10.71 -6.74 4.35
CA ASP A 80 10.56 -5.64 3.37
C ASP A 80 9.18 -4.98 3.21
N ALA A 81 8.06 -5.58 3.64
CA ALA A 81 6.73 -5.00 3.36
C ALA A 81 6.58 -3.57 3.90
N ALA A 82 7.07 -3.32 5.12
CA ALA A 82 7.09 -1.99 5.72
C ALA A 82 7.95 -1.01 4.92
N ARG A 83 9.18 -1.41 4.56
CA ARG A 83 10.11 -0.57 3.81
C ARG A 83 9.53 -0.15 2.45
N LEU A 84 8.98 -1.11 1.71
CA LEU A 84 8.41 -0.88 0.38
C LEU A 84 7.26 0.13 0.43
N VAL A 85 6.37 -0.01 1.42
CA VAL A 85 5.18 0.85 1.53
C VAL A 85 5.54 2.24 2.01
N VAL A 86 6.42 2.39 2.99
CA VAL A 86 6.82 3.72 3.47
C VAL A 86 7.46 4.54 2.36
N LEU A 87 8.40 3.95 1.61
CA LEU A 87 9.05 4.61 0.48
C LEU A 87 8.04 5.05 -0.58
N ALA A 88 7.05 4.19 -0.87
CA ALA A 88 6.03 4.52 -1.85
C ALA A 88 5.02 5.57 -1.34
N LEU A 89 4.70 5.59 -0.05
CA LEU A 89 3.86 6.62 0.57
C LEU A 89 4.50 8.01 0.47
N GLU A 90 5.81 8.11 0.66
CA GLU A 90 6.55 9.36 0.55
C GLU A 90 6.48 9.93 -0.88
N LYS A 91 6.63 9.07 -1.89
CA LYS A 91 6.49 9.44 -3.30
C LYS A 91 5.07 9.92 -3.63
N ASN A 92 4.05 9.29 -3.03
CA ASN A 92 2.64 9.45 -3.44
C ASN A 92 1.83 10.42 -2.58
N VAL A 93 2.37 10.97 -1.50
CA VAL A 93 1.62 11.91 -0.65
C VAL A 93 1.21 13.19 -1.38
N VAL A 94 2.01 13.62 -2.38
CA VAL A 94 1.70 14.80 -3.21
C VAL A 94 0.46 14.53 -4.07
N GLY A 95 -0.59 15.32 -3.89
CA GLY A 95 -1.86 15.16 -4.58
C GLY A 95 -2.87 14.25 -3.86
N LEU A 96 -2.47 13.57 -2.78
CA LEU A 96 -3.34 12.72 -1.95
C LEU A 96 -3.54 13.28 -0.53
N GLU A 97 -3.10 14.51 -0.26
CA GLU A 97 -3.09 15.11 1.09
C GLU A 97 -4.50 15.23 1.70
N LYS A 98 -5.51 15.38 0.84
CA LYS A 98 -6.93 15.48 1.20
C LYS A 98 -7.70 14.16 1.05
N SER A 99 -7.05 13.09 0.57
CA SER A 99 -7.69 11.80 0.35
C SER A 99 -7.99 11.10 1.67
N VAL A 100 -9.28 10.83 1.91
CA VAL A 100 -9.73 10.07 3.09
C VAL A 100 -9.17 8.65 3.08
N ARG A 101 -9.07 8.02 1.90
CA ARG A 101 -8.54 6.67 1.75
C ARG A 101 -7.04 6.65 2.01
N PHE A 102 -6.30 7.64 1.53
CA PHE A 102 -4.88 7.78 1.84
C PHE A 102 -4.66 7.92 3.35
N GLY A 103 -5.46 8.73 4.04
CA GLY A 103 -5.43 8.83 5.50
C GLY A 103 -5.74 7.50 6.22
N LYS A 104 -6.64 6.67 5.67
CA LYS A 104 -6.91 5.31 6.19
C LYS A 104 -5.71 4.38 5.98
N LEU A 105 -5.06 4.45 4.82
CA LEU A 105 -3.85 3.66 4.55
C LEU A 105 -2.73 4.05 5.52
N LEU A 106 -2.47 5.35 5.72
CA LEU A 106 -1.47 5.82 6.68
C LEU A 106 -1.73 5.28 8.10
N PHE A 107 -2.98 5.36 8.55
CA PHE A 107 -3.36 4.83 9.85
C PHE A 107 -3.16 3.32 9.94
N THR A 108 -3.54 2.57 8.90
CA THR A 108 -3.34 1.12 8.81
C THR A 108 -1.85 0.77 8.87
N VAL A 109 -1.00 1.49 8.14
CA VAL A 109 0.45 1.26 8.12
C VAL A 109 1.07 1.51 9.49
N VAL A 110 0.75 2.61 10.17
CA VAL A 110 1.28 2.90 11.52
C VAL A 110 0.78 1.89 12.57
N ARG A 111 -0.47 1.44 12.44
CA ARG A 111 -1.10 0.55 13.41
C ARG A 111 -0.66 -0.90 13.24
N ASP A 112 -0.72 -1.41 12.01
CA ASP A 112 -0.74 -2.85 11.72
C ASP A 112 0.55 -3.37 11.07
N LEU A 113 1.41 -2.49 10.55
CA LEU A 113 2.66 -2.91 9.90
C LEU A 113 3.80 -2.95 10.93
N PRO A 114 4.41 -4.14 11.17
CA PRO A 114 5.46 -4.30 12.15
C PRO A 114 6.73 -3.52 11.76
N GLY A 115 7.43 -2.98 12.76
CA GLY A 115 8.69 -2.24 12.58
C GLY A 115 8.56 -0.82 12.02
N VAL A 116 7.36 -0.36 11.64
CA VAL A 116 7.17 1.02 11.13
C VAL A 116 7.50 2.08 12.18
N ALA A 117 7.02 1.87 13.41
CA ALA A 117 7.22 2.84 14.49
C ALA A 117 8.68 2.96 14.96
N ASP A 118 9.50 1.95 14.67
CA ASP A 118 10.87 1.85 15.15
C ASP A 118 11.88 2.22 14.06
N ASN A 119 11.67 1.72 12.83
CA ASN A 119 12.63 1.85 11.74
C ASN A 119 12.31 3.00 10.77
N PHE A 120 11.05 3.44 10.71
CA PHE A 120 10.56 4.39 9.70
C PHE A 120 9.82 5.59 10.30
N ARG A 121 10.07 5.86 11.59
CA ARG A 121 9.32 6.86 12.38
C ARG A 121 9.34 8.24 11.75
N GLU A 122 10.53 8.80 11.53
CA GLU A 122 10.69 10.18 11.04
C GLU A 122 10.03 10.38 9.66
N GLN A 123 10.22 9.42 8.76
CA GLN A 123 9.59 9.41 7.44
C GLN A 123 8.06 9.37 7.56
N MET A 124 7.51 8.49 8.39
CA MET A 124 6.07 8.41 8.58
C MET A 124 5.49 9.63 9.28
N GLU A 125 6.21 10.27 10.20
CA GLU A 125 5.80 11.55 10.78
C GLU A 125 5.71 12.65 9.72
N SER A 126 6.75 12.77 8.88
CA SER A 126 6.77 13.69 7.75
C SER A 126 5.58 13.45 6.82
N ILE A 127 5.34 12.22 6.38
CA ILE A 127 4.23 11.86 5.49
C ILE A 127 2.87 12.19 6.15
N CYS A 128 2.66 11.77 7.41
CA CYS A 128 1.38 11.99 8.08
C CYS A 128 1.09 13.48 8.31
N SER A 129 2.12 14.28 8.62
CA SER A 129 1.96 15.73 8.85
C SER A 129 1.54 16.51 7.60
N ARG A 130 1.85 15.99 6.41
CA ARG A 130 1.46 16.59 5.12
C ARG A 130 0.00 16.35 4.78
N SER A 131 -0.66 15.36 5.40
CA SER A 131 -2.07 15.10 5.16
C SER A 131 -2.97 15.88 6.13
N ASN A 132 -4.03 16.46 5.58
CA ASN A 132 -5.00 17.24 6.35
C ASN A 132 -6.15 16.39 6.92
N VAL A 133 -6.17 15.09 6.59
CA VAL A 133 -7.26 14.17 6.93
C VAL A 133 -7.16 13.72 8.39
N PHE A 134 -8.31 13.61 9.06
CA PHE A 134 -8.41 13.19 10.47
C PHE A 134 -7.62 11.91 10.78
N LEU A 135 -7.74 10.86 9.95
CA LEU A 135 -7.07 9.59 10.20
C LEU A 135 -5.55 9.66 10.05
N ALA A 136 -5.02 10.54 9.19
CA ALA A 136 -3.58 10.78 9.10
C ALA A 136 -3.07 11.47 10.38
N LYS A 137 -3.82 12.45 10.90
CA LYS A 137 -3.52 13.10 12.19
C LYS A 137 -3.54 12.09 13.34
N ARG A 138 -4.52 11.18 13.33
CA ARG A 138 -4.59 10.09 14.32
C ARG A 138 -3.41 9.12 14.19
N ALA A 139 -2.97 8.81 12.97
CA ALA A 139 -1.78 8.00 12.73
C ALA A 139 -0.54 8.65 13.36
N LEU A 140 -0.36 9.96 13.16
CA LEU A 140 0.72 10.74 13.75
C LEU A 140 0.71 10.68 15.29
N THR A 141 -0.46 10.83 15.91
CA THR A 141 -0.60 10.71 17.38
C THR A 141 -0.17 9.32 17.87
N VAL A 142 -0.60 8.25 17.19
CA VAL A 142 -0.23 6.87 17.55
C VAL A 142 1.27 6.65 17.40
N LEU A 143 1.87 7.16 16.32
CA LEU A 143 3.30 7.02 16.06
C LEU A 143 4.15 7.68 17.17
N ARG A 144 3.78 8.91 17.57
CA ARG A 144 4.44 9.65 18.66
C ARG A 144 4.23 9.03 20.04
N ALA A 145 3.06 8.43 20.29
CA ALA A 145 2.78 7.74 21.54
C ALA A 145 3.56 6.42 21.68
N LYS A 146 3.87 5.74 20.57
CA LYS A 146 4.74 4.55 20.57
C LYS A 146 6.20 4.92 20.84
N ALA A 147 6.65 6.09 20.41
CA ALA A 147 8.01 6.59 20.61
C ALA A 147 8.36 6.90 22.08
N SER A 148 7.35 7.10 22.93
CA SER A 148 7.51 7.53 24.32
C SER A 148 7.57 6.36 25.31
N LYS A 149 7.52 5.11 24.83
CA LYS A 149 7.74 3.93 25.67
C LYS A 149 9.19 3.44 25.47
N PRO A 150 9.99 3.37 26.54
CA PRO A 150 11.35 2.83 26.50
C PRO A 150 11.37 1.33 26.22
#